data_AF-A0A2V5SSP5-F1
#
_entry.id   AF-A0A2V5SSP5-F1
#
_cell.length_a   1.000
_cell.length_b   1.000
_cell.length_c   1.000
_cell.angle_alpha   90.00
_cell.angle_beta   90.00
_cell.angle_gamma   90.00
#
_symmetry.space_group_name_H-M   'P 1'
#
loop_
_entity.id
_entity.type
_entity.pdbx_description
1 polymer ?
#
loop_
_entity_poly.entity_id
_entity_poly.type
_entity_poly.pdbx_seq_one_letter_code
_entity_poly.pdbx_strand_id
1 'polypeptide(L)'
;MHTAEKELTRALPLVAKAAKSKDLKTLLRVPLKQTKGHGKALEHVAESLGKKLPSKSCKSMADLIKEGAKVIAKRLVSEEQDQALIGVGQKIERFEIDA
;
A
#
# COMPACT_ATOMS: atom_id res chain seq x y z
N MET A 1 -0.36 -3.88 -11.73
CA MET A 1 -0.38 -4.75 -10.54
C MET A 1 0.99 -4.95 -9.89
N HIS A 2 1.93 -5.73 -10.46
CA HIS A 2 3.21 -6.07 -9.78
C HIS A 2 4.03 -4.86 -9.30
N THR A 3 4.11 -3.80 -10.09
CA THR A 3 4.82 -2.57 -9.67
C THR A 3 4.10 -1.81 -8.57
N ALA A 4 2.77 -1.83 -8.55
CA ALA A 4 1.96 -1.24 -7.49
C ALA A 4 2.18 -1.99 -6.16
N GLU A 5 2.16 -3.33 -6.21
CA GLU A 5 2.48 -4.20 -5.07
C GLU A 5 3.89 -3.88 -4.51
N LYS A 6 4.90 -3.78 -5.39
CA LYS A 6 6.26 -3.38 -4.97
C LYS A 6 6.30 -2.00 -4.32
N GLU A 7 5.56 -1.02 -4.83
CA GLU A 7 5.49 0.32 -4.23
C GLU A 7 4.81 0.28 -2.85
N LEU A 8 3.72 -0.47 -2.70
CA LEU A 8 2.99 -0.62 -1.44
C LEU A 8 3.80 -1.31 -0.35
N THR A 9 4.60 -2.34 -0.68
CA THR A 9 5.45 -3.01 0.31
C THR A 9 6.45 -2.06 0.99
N ARG A 10 6.79 -0.94 0.33
CA ARG A 10 7.67 0.12 0.85
C ARG A 10 6.90 1.20 1.61
N ALA A 11 5.68 1.52 1.16
CA ALA A 11 4.85 2.57 1.74
C ALA A 11 4.13 2.14 3.02
N LEU A 12 3.52 0.94 3.03
CA LEU A 12 2.72 0.43 4.14
C LEU A 12 3.45 0.43 5.51
N PRO A 13 4.74 0.09 5.62
CA PRO A 13 5.47 0.19 6.88
C PRO A 13 5.59 1.63 7.41
N LEU A 14 5.67 2.63 6.53
CA LEU A 14 5.74 4.04 6.92
C LEU A 14 4.38 4.52 7.44
N VAL A 15 3.30 4.14 6.75
CA VAL A 15 1.92 4.44 7.16
C VAL A 15 1.59 3.78 8.49
N ALA A 16 1.94 2.51 8.66
CA ALA A 16 1.76 1.78 9.92
C ALA A 16 2.55 2.40 11.08
N LYS A 17 3.72 2.98 10.84
CA LYS A 17 4.45 3.70 11.90
C LYS A 17 3.79 5.03 12.27
N ALA A 18 3.18 5.70 11.29
CA ALA A 18 2.57 7.01 11.47
C ALA A 18 1.20 6.98 12.16
N ALA A 19 0.44 5.88 11.99
CA ALA A 19 -0.81 5.65 12.71
C ALA A 19 -0.64 5.86 14.23
N LYS A 20 -1.66 6.34 14.91
CA LYS A 20 -1.61 6.65 16.34
C LYS A 20 -2.22 5.52 17.17
N SER A 21 -3.36 5.00 16.74
CA SER A 21 -4.04 3.84 17.34
C SER A 21 -3.24 2.55 17.16
N LYS A 22 -3.13 1.75 18.24
CA LYS A 22 -2.52 0.41 18.20
C LYS A 22 -3.28 -0.54 17.28
N ASP A 23 -4.59 -0.40 17.20
CA ASP A 23 -5.45 -1.26 16.38
C ASP A 23 -5.21 -0.95 14.90
N LEU A 24 -5.16 0.33 14.53
CA LEU A 24 -4.87 0.73 13.15
C LEU A 24 -3.47 0.26 12.71
N LYS A 25 -2.46 0.37 13.60
CA LYS A 25 -1.12 -0.18 13.33
C LYS A 25 -1.15 -1.68 13.06
N THR A 26 -1.99 -2.41 13.80
CA THR A 26 -2.11 -3.87 13.68
C THR A 26 -2.83 -4.24 12.40
N LEU A 27 -3.93 -3.54 12.09
CA LEU A 27 -4.68 -3.73 10.85
C LEU A 27 -3.80 -3.49 9.62
N LEU A 28 -2.98 -2.43 9.60
CA LEU A 28 -2.08 -2.14 8.48
C LEU A 28 -0.95 -3.18 8.26
N ARG A 29 -0.70 -4.08 9.23
CA ARG A 29 0.25 -5.19 9.03
C ARG A 29 -0.33 -6.31 8.17
N VAL A 30 -1.65 -6.43 8.14
CA VAL A 30 -2.33 -7.49 7.37
C VAL A 30 -2.15 -7.26 5.86
N PRO A 31 -2.52 -6.09 5.30
CA PRO A 31 -2.26 -5.76 3.90
C PRO A 31 -0.76 -5.90 3.55
N LEU A 32 0.14 -5.43 4.41
CA LEU A 32 1.59 -5.52 4.16
C LEU A 32 2.06 -6.97 3.92
N LYS A 33 1.51 -7.93 4.66
CA LYS A 33 1.85 -9.35 4.48
C LYS A 33 1.25 -9.90 3.19
N GLN A 34 0.01 -9.52 2.88
CA GLN A 34 -0.70 -9.91 1.66
C GLN A 34 0.00 -9.37 0.41
N THR A 35 0.27 -8.07 0.34
CA THR A 35 0.98 -7.39 -0.75
C THR A 35 2.34 -8.04 -1.04
N LYS A 36 3.10 -8.41 0.00
CA LYS A 36 4.36 -9.16 -0.17
C LYS A 36 4.16 -10.55 -0.78
N GLY A 37 3.09 -11.24 -0.39
CA GLY A 37 2.70 -12.53 -0.94
C GLY A 37 2.29 -12.41 -2.40
N HIS A 38 1.43 -11.44 -2.73
CA HIS A 38 0.96 -11.18 -4.09
C HIS A 38 2.11 -10.86 -5.04
N GLY A 39 3.05 -9.99 -4.62
CA GLY A 39 4.25 -9.67 -5.40
C GLY A 39 5.08 -10.91 -5.75
N LYS A 40 5.27 -11.83 -4.78
CA LYS A 40 5.99 -13.11 -5.02
C LYS A 40 5.22 -14.06 -5.92
N ALA A 41 3.90 -14.15 -5.75
CA ALA A 41 3.07 -14.98 -6.61
C ALA A 41 3.12 -14.51 -8.07
N LEU A 42 3.07 -13.20 -8.30
CA LEU A 42 3.22 -12.60 -9.63
C LEU A 42 4.61 -12.88 -10.24
N GLU A 43 5.68 -12.84 -9.44
CA GLU A 43 7.04 -13.21 -9.85
C GLU A 43 7.11 -14.68 -10.29
N HIS A 44 6.56 -15.59 -9.48
CA HIS A 44 6.52 -17.01 -9.81
C HIS A 44 5.71 -17.31 -11.09
N VAL A 45 4.54 -16.69 -11.24
CA VAL A 45 3.71 -16.84 -12.44
C VAL A 45 4.44 -16.33 -13.68
N ALA A 46 5.09 -15.17 -13.60
CA ALA A 46 5.84 -14.63 -14.73
C ALA A 46 7.01 -15.53 -15.14
N GLU A 47 7.75 -16.08 -14.18
CA GLU A 47 8.80 -17.08 -14.42
C GLU A 47 8.25 -18.34 -15.10
N SER A 48 7.13 -18.88 -14.60
CA SER A 48 6.49 -20.08 -15.18
C SER A 48 6.03 -19.87 -16.63
N LEU A 49 5.72 -18.63 -17.00
CA LEU A 49 5.30 -18.23 -18.34
C LEU A 49 6.47 -17.76 -19.22
N GLY A 50 7.70 -17.74 -18.71
CA GLY A 50 8.88 -17.20 -19.41
C GLY A 50 8.76 -15.71 -19.74
N LYS A 51 7.93 -14.96 -19.01
CA LYS A 51 7.67 -13.54 -19.24
C LYS A 51 8.44 -12.67 -18.24
N LYS A 52 8.89 -11.50 -18.69
CA LYS A 52 9.45 -10.47 -17.81
C LYS A 52 8.32 -9.63 -17.22
N LEU A 53 8.41 -9.35 -15.93
CA LEU A 53 7.48 -8.43 -15.28
C LEU A 53 7.76 -6.98 -15.69
N PRO A 54 6.70 -6.15 -15.82
CA PRO A 54 6.86 -4.76 -16.15
C PRO A 54 7.63 -4.01 -15.06
N SER A 55 8.51 -3.10 -15.45
CA SER A 55 9.24 -2.21 -14.53
C SER A 55 8.60 -0.82 -14.43
N LYS A 56 7.57 -0.53 -15.24
CA LYS A 56 6.91 0.78 -15.28
C LYS A 56 6.15 1.03 -13.97
N SER A 57 6.49 2.13 -13.31
CA SER A 57 5.82 2.59 -12.08
C SER A 57 4.32 2.80 -12.31
N CYS A 58 3.52 2.49 -11.29
CA CYS A 58 2.08 2.65 -11.33
C CYS A 58 1.71 4.06 -10.85
N LYS A 59 1.39 4.96 -11.80
CA LYS A 59 1.07 6.36 -11.47
C LYS A 59 -0.06 6.48 -10.43
N SER A 60 -1.14 5.72 -10.61
CA SER A 60 -2.29 5.73 -9.69
C SER A 60 -1.87 5.33 -8.27
N MET A 61 -1.08 4.26 -8.13
CA MET A 61 -0.58 3.82 -6.83
C MET A 61 0.36 4.85 -6.21
N ALA A 62 1.28 5.41 -7.00
CA ALA A 62 2.19 6.45 -6.54
C ALA A 62 1.43 7.68 -6.00
N ASP A 63 0.32 8.07 -6.63
CA ASP A 63 -0.48 9.20 -6.20
C ASP A 63 -1.26 8.92 -4.90
N LEU A 64 -1.77 7.69 -4.71
CA LEU A 64 -2.36 7.24 -3.45
C LEU A 64 -1.34 7.20 -2.30
N ILE A 65 -0.13 6.70 -2.57
CA ILE A 65 0.96 6.69 -1.59
C ILE A 65 1.34 8.12 -1.19
N LYS A 66 1.41 9.05 -2.15
CA LYS A 66 1.65 10.47 -1.87
C LYS A 66 0.53 11.09 -1.05
N GLU A 67 -0.73 10.71 -1.30
CA GLU A 67 -1.87 11.16 -0.49
C GLU A 67 -1.70 10.75 0.98
N GLY A 68 -1.38 9.48 1.24
CA GLY A 68 -1.06 8.99 2.58
C GLY A 68 0.12 9.73 3.22
N ALA A 69 1.19 9.96 2.47
CA ALA A 69 2.34 10.73 2.96
C ALA A 69 1.97 12.17 3.33
N LYS A 70 1.09 12.82 2.55
CA LYS A 70 0.56 14.16 2.87
C LYS A 70 -0.27 14.16 4.14
N VAL A 71 -1.10 13.14 4.38
CA VAL A 71 -1.87 13.00 5.63
C VAL A 71 -0.91 12.94 6.83
N ILE A 72 0.15 12.15 6.73
CA ILE A 72 1.17 12.03 7.79
C ILE A 72 1.90 13.37 8.01
N ALA A 73 2.22 14.08 6.92
CA ALA A 73 2.93 15.36 6.98
C ALA A 73 2.10 16.48 7.63
N LYS A 74 0.77 16.44 7.51
CA LYS A 74 -0.14 17.44 8.09
C LYS A 74 -0.15 17.45 9.63
N ARG A 75 0.37 16.42 10.30
CA ARG A 75 0.41 16.29 11.77
C ARG A 75 -0.93 16.60 12.44
N LEU A 76 -2.00 16.03 11.90
CA LEU A 76 -3.35 16.18 12.46
C LEU A 76 -3.42 15.63 13.89
N VAL A 77 -4.47 16.02 14.62
CA VAL A 77 -4.81 15.38 15.89
C VAL A 77 -5.06 13.88 15.68
N SER A 78 -4.84 13.11 16.74
CA SER A 78 -4.67 11.65 16.66
C SER A 78 -5.81 10.93 15.91
N GLU A 79 -7.06 11.30 16.22
CA GLU A 79 -8.24 10.67 15.65
C GLU A 79 -8.44 11.03 14.17
N GLU A 80 -8.31 12.31 13.81
CA GLU A 80 -8.41 12.78 12.43
C GLU A 80 -7.33 12.17 11.54
N GLN A 81 -6.10 12.03 12.07
CA GLN A 81 -5.01 11.41 11.33
C GLN A 81 -5.33 9.94 11.02
N ASP A 82 -5.80 9.20 12.02
CA ASP A 82 -6.13 7.78 11.86
C ASP A 82 -7.31 7.58 10.89
N GLN A 83 -8.36 8.40 10.98
CA GLN A 83 -9.46 8.38 10.01
C GLN A 83 -9.00 8.67 8.58
N ALA A 84 -8.15 9.69 8.40
CA ALA A 84 -7.59 10.02 7.09
C ALA A 84 -6.70 8.88 6.54
N LEU A 85 -5.90 8.23 7.39
CA LEU A 85 -5.09 7.07 7.00
C LEU A 85 -5.96 5.86 6.63
N ILE A 86 -7.05 5.61 7.34
CA ILE A 86 -8.04 4.57 6.98
C ILE A 86 -8.62 4.85 5.60
N GLY A 87 -9.03 6.10 5.33
CA GLY A 87 -9.57 6.48 4.03
C GLY A 87 -8.59 6.26 2.88
N VAL A 88 -7.30 6.60 3.07
CA VAL A 88 -6.26 6.31 2.07
C VAL A 88 -6.07 4.80 1.89
N GLY A 89 -6.04 4.03 2.98
CA GLY A 89 -5.96 2.57 2.93
C GLY A 89 -7.10 1.95 2.13
N GLN A 90 -8.34 2.38 2.37
CA GLN A 90 -9.50 1.90 1.62
C GLN A 90 -9.44 2.22 0.12
N LYS A 91 -8.91 3.39 -0.26
CA LYS A 91 -8.70 3.73 -1.68
C LYS A 91 -7.66 2.83 -2.34
N ILE A 92 -6.61 2.46 -1.61
CA ILE A 92 -5.58 1.52 -2.08
C ILE A 92 -6.20 0.14 -2.31
N GLU A 93 -6.91 -0.41 -1.33
CA GLU A 93 -7.56 -1.72 -1.46
C GLU A 93 -8.59 -1.73 -2.59
N ARG A 94 -9.36 -0.64 -2.76
CA ARG A 94 -10.28 -0.49 -3.90
C ARG A 94 -9.54 -0.55 -5.23
N PHE A 95 -8.42 0.15 -5.35
CA PHE A 95 -7.60 0.12 -6.56
C PHE A 95 -7.07 -1.29 -6.85
N GLU A 96 -6.67 -2.06 -5.83
CA GLU A 96 -6.21 -3.44 -6.01
C GLU A 96 -7.32 -4.40 -6.46
N ILE A 97 -8.57 -4.17 -6.04
CA ILE A 97 -9.73 -4.94 -6.51
C ILE A 97 -10.07 -4.64 -7.97
N ASP A 98 -9.90 -3.39 -8.40
CA ASP A 98 -10.28 -2.93 -9.75
C ASP A 98 -9.20 -3.20 -10.82
N ALA A 99 -7.94 -3.44 -10.42
CA ALA A 99 -6.76 -3.53 -11.29
C ALA A 99 -6.45 -4.95 -11.80
#